data_AF-A0A2V7W9R1-F1
#
_entry.id   AF-A0A2V7W9R1-F1
#
_cell.length_a   1.000
_cell.length_b   1.000
_cell.length_c   1.000
_cell.angle_alpha   90.00
_cell.angle_beta   90.00
_cell.angle_gamma   90.00
#
_symmetry.space_group_name_H-M   'P 1'
#
loop_
_entity.id
_entity.type
_entity.pdbx_description
1 polymer ?
#
loop_
_entity_poly.entity_id
_entity_poly.type
_entity_poly.pdbx_seq_one_letter_code
_entity_poly.pdbx_strand_id
1 'polypeptide(L)' 'TDDKIYCVYIAPDEKTVREHAKRGGFPANRVSEVRNVIDPITAEKPRARA' A
#
# COMPACT_ATOMS: atom_id res chain seq x y z
N THR A 1 10.32 11.07 -10.80
CA THR A 1 10.71 12.20 -9.94
C THR A 1 11.13 11.62 -8.62
N ASP A 2 12.35 11.90 -8.21
CA ASP A 2 12.95 11.39 -6.97
C ASP A 2 12.31 11.99 -5.71
N ASP A 3 11.61 13.10 -5.87
CA ASP A 3 10.99 13.87 -4.79
C ASP A 3 9.60 13.35 -4.37
N LYS A 4 9.50 12.04 -4.07
CA LYS A 4 8.24 11.42 -3.62
C LYS A 4 8.48 10.36 -2.57
N ILE A 5 7.77 10.48 -1.46
CA ILE A 5 7.68 9.44 -0.43
C ILE A 5 6.41 8.64 -0.68
N TYR A 6 6.53 7.31 -0.67
CA TYR A 6 5.42 6.38 -0.78
C TYR A 6 5.31 5.57 0.51
N CYS A 7 4.11 5.55 1.10
CA CYS A 7 3.79 4.73 2.26
C CYS A 7 2.66 3.76 1.88
N VAL A 8 2.86 2.47 2.15
CA VAL A 8 1.85 1.43 1.93
C VAL A 8 1.20 1.08 3.27
N TYR A 9 -0.13 1.10 3.31
CA TYR A 9 -0.91 0.78 4.51
C TYR A 9 -1.96 -0.28 4.20
N ILE A 10 -2.20 -1.18 5.15
CA ILE A 10 -3.40 -2.03 5.16
C ILE A 10 -4.48 -1.23 5.89
N ALA A 11 -5.51 -0.81 5.14
CA ALA A 11 -6.60 0.00 5.65
C ALA A 11 -7.93 -0.44 5.00
N PRO A 12 -9.07 -0.26 5.68
CA PRO A 12 -10.38 -0.62 5.13
C PRO A 12 -10.81 0.28 3.96
N ASP A 13 -10.31 1.52 3.91
CA ASP A 13 -10.66 2.51 2.90
C ASP A 13 -9.64 3.66 2.85
N GLU A 14 -9.73 4.48 1.79
CA GLU A 14 -8.88 5.66 1.58
C GLU A 14 -9.07 6.73 2.69
N LYS A 15 -10.28 6.88 3.24
CA LYS A 15 -10.58 7.91 4.23
C LYS A 15 -9.78 7.68 5.51
N THR A 16 -9.64 6.41 5.91
CA THR A 16 -8.84 6.00 7.07
C THR A 16 -7.37 6.42 6.92
N VAL A 17 -6.80 6.27 5.72
CA VAL A 17 -5.42 6.69 5.40
C VAL A 17 -5.29 8.22 5.47
N ARG A 18 -6.26 8.96 4.90
CA ARG A 18 -6.24 10.43 4.93
C ARG A 18 -6.32 11.00 6.35
N GLU A 19 -7.19 10.45 7.20
CA GLU A 19 -7.30 10.88 8.60
C GLU A 19 -6.03 10.57 9.40
N HIS A 20 -5.37 9.44 9.13
CA HIS A 20 -4.07 9.13 9.73
C HIS A 20 -3.02 10.18 9.35
N ALA A 21 -2.92 10.54 8.06
CA ALA A 21 -1.99 11.57 7.58
C ALA A 21 -2.27 12.95 8.20
N LYS A 22 -3.55 13.34 8.27
CA LYS A 22 -3.99 14.57 8.92
C LYS A 22 -3.58 14.62 10.39
N ARG A 23 -3.78 13.53 11.14
CA ARG A 23 -3.39 13.42 12.56
C ARG A 23 -1.87 13.39 12.75
N GLY A 24 -1.16 12.78 11.80
CA GLY A 24 0.31 12.69 11.80
C GLY A 24 1.02 13.96 11.29
N GLY A 25 0.29 14.92 10.73
CA GLY A 25 0.86 16.18 10.25
C GLY A 25 1.69 16.06 8.97
N PHE A 26 1.45 15.04 8.15
CA PHE A 26 2.17 14.83 6.89
C PHE A 26 1.25 14.83 5.66
N PRO A 27 1.76 15.20 4.47
CA PRO A 27 0.93 15.30 3.27
C PRO A 27 0.61 13.93 2.66
N ALA A 28 -0.68 13.66 2.44
CA ALA A 28 -1.17 12.54 1.62
C ALA A 28 -1.75 13.06 0.30
N ASN A 29 -0.89 13.61 -0.55
CA ASN A 29 -1.28 14.30 -1.79
C ASN A 29 -2.04 13.41 -2.79
N ARG A 30 -1.77 12.09 -2.76
CA ARG A 30 -2.46 11.09 -3.57
C ARG A 30 -2.54 9.78 -2.79
N VAL A 31 -3.74 9.20 -2.72
CA VAL A 31 -3.98 7.85 -2.22
C VAL A 31 -4.47 7.01 -3.40
N SER A 32 -4.02 5.75 -3.48
CA SER A 32 -4.43 4.83 -4.53
C SER A 32 -4.47 3.42 -3.95
N GLU A 33 -5.56 2.71 -4.21
CA GLU A 33 -5.74 1.34 -3.76
C GLU A 33 -4.77 0.41 -4.48
N VAL A 34 -4.06 -0.43 -3.70
CA VAL A 34 -3.19 -1.47 -4.23
C VAL A 34 -4.01 -2.74 -4.46
N ARG A 35 -4.33 -3.04 -5.71
CA ARG A 35 -5.18 -4.19 -6.07
C ARG A 35 -4.47 -5.54 -5.97
N ASN A 36 -3.16 -5.55 -6.23
CA ASN A 36 -2.30 -6.73 -6.15
C ASN A 36 -0.89 -6.29 -5.76
N VAL A 37 -0.22 -7.10 -4.96
CA VAL A 37 1.20 -6.94 -4.64
C VAL A 37 1.96 -8.02 -5.40
N ILE A 38 2.98 -7.61 -6.15
CA ILE A 38 3.92 -8.52 -6.81
C ILE A 38 5.21 -8.43 -6.02
N ASP A 39 5.67 -9.57 -5.53
CA ASP A 39 6.87 -9.73 -4.74
C ASP A 39 7.69 -10.92 -5.27
N PRO A 40 8.94 -11.14 -4.81
CA PRO A 40 9.81 -12.19 -5.33
C PRO A 40 9.21 -13.61 -5.32
N ILE A 41 8.29 -13.91 -4.40
CA ILE A 41 7.64 -15.22 -4.31
C ILE A 41 6.38 -15.33 -5.19
N THR A 42 5.93 -14.25 -5.84
CA THR A 42 4.76 -14.28 -6.74
C THR A 42 4.94 -15.25 -7.91
N ALA A 43 6.19 -15.52 -8.33
CA ALA A 43 6.50 -16.48 -9.39
C ALA A 43 6.55 -17.94 -8.91
N GLU A 44 6.58 -18.19 -7.60
CA GLU A 44 6.58 -19.54 -7.06
C GLU A 44 5.17 -20.12 -7.14
N LYS A 45 5.01 -21.17 -7.96
CA LYS A 45 3.76 -21.92 -8.02
C LYS A 45 3.48 -22.49 -6.62
N PRO A 46 2.23 -22.44 -6.11
CA PRO A 46 1.91 -23.17 -4.90
C PRO A 46 2.23 -24.63 -5.18
N ARG A 47 3.25 -25.18 -4.50
CA ARG A 47 3.53 -26.60 -4.52
C ARG A 47 2.22 -27.25 -4.08
N ALA A 48 1.61 -28.03 -4.98
CA ALA A 48 0.38 -28.76 -4.68
C ALA A 48 0.56 -29.40 -3.31
N ARG A 49 -0.21 -28.94 -2.32
CA ARG A 49 -0.24 -29.59 -1.01
C ARG A 49 -0.70 -31.02 -1.29
N ALA A 50 0.18 -31.97 -1.02
CA ALA A 50 -0.16 -33.38 -0.99
C ALA A 50 -1.24 -33.62 0.08
#